data_AF-A0A974YHS2-F1
#
_entry.id   AF-A0A974YHS2-F1
#
_cell.length_a   1.000
_cell.length_b   1.000
_cell.length_c   1.000
_cell.angle_alpha   90.00
_cell.angle_beta   90.00
_cell.angle_gamma   90.00
#
_symmetry.space_group_name_H-M   'P 1'
#
loop_
_entity.id
_entity.type
_entity.pdbx_description
1 polymer ?
#
loop_
_entity_poly.entity_id
_entity_poly.type
_entity_poly.pdbx_seq_one_letter_code
_entity_poly.pdbx_strand_id
1 'polypeptide(L)'
;MPARRRFLLEFFQNHLPFTPTAGQVARFEADLAVVSPYIMQASLKEVAVGRALVNRPFNDWRQAIFGVYHRKIAEHAQLFPVFHTFETAFRSLVAVELEALYGTPDWWTPIYTALRNGAAANTIAHIRGKPISKDAAHRVGQIILAIEGDKLQRGVIPTLRNGYEFAERCDLSHIEGLIVEHWSVFAPKFVRGTLRLPQKDFKAKFKRVREARNDVYHHKSVARMTSVVDAAEDLLDYLHLSLDFTVTQIQKANPAPLSFLLPQAPRHGCW
;
A
#
# COMPACT_ATOMS: atom_id res chain seq x y z
N MET A 1 -11.64 -23.76 -24.60
CA MET A 1 -10.32 -23.06 -24.59
C MET A 1 -10.13 -22.40 -23.22
N PRO A 2 -8.96 -22.53 -22.56
CA PRO A 2 -8.72 -21.89 -21.26
C PRO A 2 -8.85 -20.35 -21.35
N ALA A 3 -9.38 -19.69 -20.32
CA ALA A 3 -9.64 -18.25 -20.31
C ALA A 3 -8.37 -17.39 -20.61
N ARG A 4 -7.20 -17.84 -20.15
CA ARG A 4 -5.90 -17.20 -20.41
C ARG A 4 -5.53 -17.17 -21.90
N ARG A 5 -5.76 -18.28 -22.61
CA ARG A 5 -5.47 -18.41 -24.04
C ARG A 5 -6.42 -17.57 -24.89
N ARG A 6 -7.69 -17.45 -24.47
CA ARG A 6 -8.68 -16.59 -25.12
C ARG A 6 -8.29 -15.11 -25.01
N PHE A 7 -7.94 -14.64 -23.82
CA PHE A 7 -7.47 -13.26 -23.59
C PHE A 7 -6.26 -12.91 -24.46
N LEU A 8 -5.28 -13.81 -24.55
CA LEU A 8 -4.09 -13.60 -25.37
C LEU A 8 -4.40 -13.55 -26.87
N LEU A 9 -5.26 -14.45 -27.34
CA LEU A 9 -5.69 -14.45 -28.73
C LEU A 9 -6.47 -13.19 -29.08
N GLU A 10 -7.37 -12.74 -28.19
CA GLU A 10 -8.07 -11.46 -28.34
C GLU A 10 -7.08 -10.30 -28.41
N PHE A 11 -6.07 -10.27 -27.53
CA PHE A 11 -5.04 -9.23 -27.58
C PHE A 11 -4.30 -9.25 -28.93
N PHE A 12 -3.83 -10.42 -29.36
CA PHE A 12 -3.10 -10.55 -30.61
C PHE A 12 -3.93 -10.18 -31.83
N GLN A 13 -5.19 -10.64 -31.88
CA GLN A 13 -6.11 -10.36 -32.99
C GLN A 13 -6.46 -8.87 -33.08
N ASN A 14 -6.64 -8.21 -31.93
CA ASN A 14 -7.14 -6.84 -31.90
C ASN A 14 -6.03 -5.78 -31.93
N HIS A 15 -4.79 -6.14 -31.60
CA HIS A 15 -3.73 -5.15 -31.34
C HIS A 15 -2.41 -5.42 -32.05
N LEU A 16 -2.15 -6.62 -32.59
CA LEU A 16 -0.99 -6.84 -33.45
C LEU A 16 -1.38 -6.65 -34.92
N PRO A 17 -0.52 -6.02 -35.75
CA PRO A 17 -0.77 -5.86 -37.18
C PRO A 17 -0.54 -7.15 -37.98
N PHE A 18 -0.33 -8.29 -37.31
CA PHE A 18 -0.07 -9.58 -37.92
C PHE A 18 -0.68 -10.71 -37.07
N THR A 19 -0.97 -11.83 -37.72
CA THR A 19 -1.41 -13.06 -37.05
C THR A 19 -0.20 -13.82 -36.52
N PRO A 20 -0.05 -14.01 -35.19
CA PRO A 20 1.10 -14.73 -34.63
C PRO A 20 1.04 -16.22 -34.96
N THR A 21 2.21 -16.85 -35.10
CA THR A 21 2.32 -18.31 -35.27
C THR A 21 2.03 -19.05 -33.96
N ALA A 22 1.70 -20.35 -34.04
CA ALA A 22 1.48 -21.17 -32.85
C ALA A 22 2.66 -21.15 -31.87
N GLY A 23 3.89 -21.13 -32.38
CA GLY A 23 5.11 -21.03 -31.55
C GLY A 23 5.26 -19.67 -30.86
N GLN A 24 4.86 -18.57 -31.52
CA GLN A 24 4.86 -17.23 -30.93
C GLN A 24 3.81 -17.11 -29.81
N VAL A 25 2.62 -17.67 -30.01
CA VAL A 25 1.58 -17.74 -28.98
C VAL A 25 2.06 -18.55 -27.77
N ALA A 26 2.62 -19.75 -27.98
CA ALA A 26 3.14 -20.59 -26.90
C ALA A 26 4.26 -19.92 -26.10
N ARG A 27 5.16 -19.21 -26.79
CA ARG A 27 6.24 -18.44 -26.14
C ARG A 27 5.69 -17.33 -25.24
N PHE A 28 4.70 -16.59 -25.71
CA PHE A 28 4.09 -15.52 -24.93
C PHE A 28 3.21 -16.06 -23.78
N GLU A 29 2.56 -17.20 -23.96
CA GLU A 29 1.87 -17.93 -22.89
C GLU A 29 2.83 -18.34 -21.77
N ALA A 30 4.04 -18.80 -22.11
CA ALA A 30 5.07 -19.13 -21.13
C ALA A 30 5.53 -17.89 -20.35
N ASP A 31 5.69 -16.75 -21.03
CA ASP A 31 6.04 -15.50 -20.35
C ASP A 31 4.93 -15.04 -19.38
N LEU A 32 3.65 -15.21 -19.76
CA LEU A 32 2.51 -14.89 -18.88
C LEU A 32 2.48 -15.71 -17.59
N ALA A 33 3.13 -16.87 -17.55
CA ALA A 33 3.13 -17.73 -16.37
C ALA A 33 3.96 -17.15 -15.20
N VAL A 34 4.81 -16.16 -15.47
CA VAL A 34 5.83 -15.67 -14.52
C VAL A 34 5.76 -14.15 -14.30
N VAL A 35 4.71 -13.48 -14.77
CA VAL A 35 4.53 -12.02 -14.67
C VAL A 35 3.20 -11.65 -14.03
N SER A 36 3.09 -10.42 -13.52
CA SER A 36 1.80 -9.90 -13.05
C SER A 36 0.82 -9.75 -14.23
N PRO A 37 -0.35 -10.41 -14.20
CA PRO A 37 -1.33 -10.29 -15.27
C PRO A 37 -1.90 -8.86 -15.36
N TYR A 38 -1.94 -8.11 -14.26
CA TYR A 38 -2.47 -6.75 -14.23
C TYR A 38 -1.50 -5.75 -14.87
N ILE A 39 -0.21 -5.82 -14.53
CA ILE A 39 0.81 -4.95 -15.15
C ILE A 39 0.96 -5.32 -16.62
N MET A 40 0.92 -6.61 -16.95
CA MET A 40 0.96 -7.06 -18.34
C MET A 40 -0.23 -6.53 -19.13
N GLN A 41 -1.46 -6.65 -18.62
CA GLN A 41 -2.64 -6.08 -19.28
C GLN A 41 -2.51 -4.57 -19.52
N ALA A 42 -1.99 -3.82 -18.54
CA ALA A 42 -1.76 -2.38 -18.70
C ALA A 42 -0.67 -2.09 -19.76
N SER A 43 0.38 -2.90 -19.80
CA SER A 43 1.49 -2.77 -20.76
C SER A 43 1.01 -3.02 -22.19
N LEU A 44 0.23 -4.08 -22.36
CA LEU A 44 -0.41 -4.45 -23.62
C LEU A 44 -1.31 -3.33 -24.16
N LYS A 45 -2.18 -2.76 -23.31
CA LYS A 45 -3.05 -1.63 -23.69
C LYS A 45 -2.24 -0.41 -24.15
N GLU A 46 -1.14 -0.10 -23.46
CA GLU A 46 -0.33 1.07 -23.78
C GLU A 46 0.42 0.89 -25.11
N VAL A 47 1.04 -0.27 -25.32
CA VAL A 47 1.73 -0.58 -26.57
C VAL A 47 0.75 -0.59 -27.75
N ALA A 48 -0.49 -1.09 -27.55
CA ALA A 48 -1.51 -1.09 -28.59
C ALA A 48 -1.92 0.32 -29.06
N VAL A 49 -1.84 1.33 -28.19
CA VAL A 49 -2.09 2.74 -28.55
C VAL A 49 -0.90 3.33 -29.34
N GLY A 50 0.31 2.85 -29.08
CA GLY A 50 1.53 3.26 -29.76
C GLY A 50 1.62 2.74 -31.19
N ARG A 51 1.34 3.58 -32.19
CA ARG A 51 1.43 3.22 -33.62
C ARG A 51 2.87 3.02 -34.15
N ALA A 52 3.90 3.23 -33.33
CA ALA A 52 5.31 3.19 -33.74
C ALA A 52 5.85 1.79 -34.08
N LEU A 53 5.11 0.73 -33.74
CA LEU A 53 5.51 -0.67 -33.97
C LEU A 53 4.77 -1.30 -35.17
N VAL A 54 3.92 -0.55 -35.86
CA VAL A 54 3.25 -1.00 -37.08
C VAL A 54 4.32 -1.41 -38.10
N ASN A 55 4.22 -2.65 -38.62
CA ASN A 55 5.18 -3.30 -39.53
C ASN A 55 6.49 -3.83 -38.90
N ARG A 56 6.62 -3.87 -37.57
CA ARG A 56 7.80 -4.47 -36.92
C ARG A 56 7.64 -5.99 -36.66
N PRO A 57 8.75 -6.76 -36.64
CA PRO A 57 8.73 -8.19 -36.31
C PRO A 57 8.19 -8.48 -34.90
N PHE A 58 7.72 -9.72 -34.68
CA PHE A 58 7.20 -10.17 -33.37
C PHE A 58 8.17 -9.94 -32.21
N ASN A 59 9.48 -10.14 -32.40
CA ASN A 59 10.46 -9.95 -31.33
C ASN A 59 10.53 -8.48 -30.87
N ASP A 60 10.40 -7.52 -31.78
CA ASP A 60 10.36 -6.09 -31.47
C ASP A 60 9.10 -5.74 -30.66
N TRP A 61 7.95 -6.33 -31.01
CA TRP A 61 6.71 -6.18 -30.24
C TRP A 61 6.85 -6.77 -28.84
N ARG A 62 7.40 -7.98 -28.72
CA ARG A 62 7.64 -8.62 -27.43
C ARG A 62 8.58 -7.77 -26.57
N GLN A 63 9.68 -7.28 -27.13
CA GLN A 63 10.62 -6.41 -26.43
C GLN A 63 9.97 -5.09 -26.00
N ALA A 64 9.13 -4.49 -26.84
CA ALA A 64 8.41 -3.26 -26.49
C ALA A 64 7.40 -3.47 -25.35
N ILE A 65 6.63 -4.57 -25.38
CA ILE A 65 5.71 -4.95 -24.30
C ILE A 65 6.45 -5.10 -22.98
N PHE A 66 7.58 -5.82 -22.99
CA PHE A 66 8.38 -6.02 -21.77
C PHE A 66 9.12 -4.75 -21.32
N GLY A 67 9.53 -3.88 -22.25
CA GLY A 67 10.04 -2.55 -21.92
C GLY A 67 9.02 -1.71 -21.16
N VAL A 68 7.75 -1.70 -21.61
CA VAL A 68 6.65 -1.04 -20.90
C VAL A 68 6.37 -1.71 -19.56
N TYR A 69 6.37 -3.05 -19.51
CA TYR A 69 6.17 -3.82 -18.28
C TYR A 69 7.22 -3.49 -17.21
N HIS A 70 8.51 -3.48 -17.59
CA HIS A 70 9.60 -3.11 -16.68
C HIS A 70 9.55 -1.66 -16.25
N ARG A 71 9.22 -0.73 -17.17
CA ARG A 71 9.01 0.67 -16.79
C ARG A 71 7.90 0.81 -15.76
N LYS A 72 6.77 0.11 -15.90
CA LYS A 72 5.68 0.13 -14.91
C LYS A 72 6.10 -0.43 -13.56
N ILE A 73 6.93 -1.47 -13.54
CA ILE A 73 7.55 -1.96 -12.29
C ILE A 73 8.43 -0.87 -11.67
N ALA A 74 9.24 -0.19 -12.47
CA ALA A 74 10.07 0.91 -11.99
C ALA A 74 9.23 2.09 -11.45
N GLU A 75 8.14 2.45 -12.12
CA GLU A 75 7.16 3.45 -11.66
C GLU A 75 6.55 3.07 -10.31
N HIS A 76 6.17 1.79 -10.12
CA HIS A 76 5.70 1.30 -8.82
C HIS A 76 6.79 1.36 -7.75
N ALA A 77 8.02 0.98 -8.08
CA ALA A 77 9.15 1.02 -7.16
C ALA A 77 9.45 2.45 -6.67
N GLN A 78 9.26 3.46 -7.53
CA GLN A 78 9.43 4.88 -7.16
C GLN A 78 8.42 5.35 -6.09
N LEU A 79 7.28 4.67 -5.94
CA LEU A 79 6.30 4.99 -4.89
C LEU A 79 6.66 4.38 -3.53
N PHE A 80 7.60 3.44 -3.47
CA PHE A 80 7.96 2.80 -2.20
C PHE A 80 8.45 3.80 -1.14
N PRO A 81 9.38 4.73 -1.44
CA PRO A 81 9.77 5.79 -0.50
C PRO A 81 8.59 6.66 -0.04
N VAL A 82 7.62 6.93 -0.93
CA VAL A 82 6.42 7.71 -0.61
C VAL A 82 5.57 7.00 0.43
N PHE A 83 5.23 5.74 0.15
CA PHE A 83 4.41 4.94 1.07
C PHE A 83 5.13 4.67 2.39
N HIS A 84 6.44 4.37 2.33
CA HIS A 84 7.23 4.14 3.54
C HIS A 84 7.22 5.36 4.45
N THR A 85 7.49 6.55 3.91
CA THR A 85 7.49 7.81 4.67
C THR A 85 6.12 8.10 5.26
N PHE A 86 5.07 7.98 4.44
CA PHE A 86 3.68 8.21 4.86
C PHE A 86 3.26 7.25 5.98
N GLU A 87 3.46 5.95 5.78
CA GLU A 87 3.06 4.89 6.69
C GLU A 87 3.80 4.99 8.04
N THR A 88 5.11 5.29 8.00
CA THR A 88 5.92 5.52 9.20
C THR A 88 5.47 6.75 9.98
N ALA A 89 5.22 7.88 9.30
CA ALA A 89 4.79 9.12 9.95
C ALA A 89 3.47 8.92 10.70
N PHE A 90 2.47 8.32 10.06
CA PHE A 90 1.15 8.14 10.68
C PHE A 90 1.11 7.05 11.75
N ARG A 91 1.90 5.97 11.62
CA ARG A 91 2.07 5.01 12.73
C ARG A 91 2.69 5.67 13.96
N SER A 92 3.76 6.43 13.74
CA SER A 92 4.48 7.12 14.82
C SER A 92 3.60 8.17 15.49
N LEU A 93 2.83 8.93 14.69
CA LEU A 93 1.87 9.90 15.20
C LEU A 93 0.83 9.24 16.11
N VAL A 94 0.22 8.13 15.65
CA VAL A 94 -0.76 7.39 16.47
C VAL A 94 -0.14 6.85 17.76
N ALA A 95 1.05 6.25 17.67
CA ALA A 95 1.76 5.72 18.82
C ALA A 95 1.96 6.78 19.91
N VAL A 96 2.52 7.93 19.53
CA VAL A 96 2.85 9.03 20.45
C VAL A 96 1.59 9.69 21.00
N GLU A 97 0.63 10.04 20.16
CA GLU A 97 -0.54 10.83 20.59
C GLU A 97 -1.49 10.02 21.48
N LEU A 98 -1.67 8.72 21.22
CA LEU A 98 -2.54 7.89 22.06
C LEU A 98 -1.87 7.52 23.40
N GLU A 99 -0.56 7.30 23.40
CA GLU A 99 0.20 7.12 24.65
C GLU A 99 0.14 8.39 25.51
N ALA A 100 0.31 9.57 24.91
CA ALA A 100 0.18 10.85 25.59
C ALA A 100 -1.25 11.12 26.10
N LEU A 101 -2.27 10.81 25.30
CA LEU A 101 -3.68 10.97 25.67
C LEU A 101 -4.03 10.15 26.91
N TYR A 102 -3.68 8.87 26.90
CA TYR A 102 -4.08 7.91 27.93
C TYR A 102 -3.07 7.78 29.08
N GLY A 103 -1.89 8.39 28.95
CA GLY A 103 -0.86 8.43 29.98
C GLY A 103 -0.27 7.05 30.30
N THR A 104 -0.22 6.15 29.31
CA THR A 104 0.39 4.82 29.47
C THR A 104 0.81 4.22 28.13
N PRO A 105 1.97 3.55 28.07
CA PRO A 105 2.46 2.94 26.84
C PRO A 105 1.61 1.76 26.36
N ASP A 106 0.84 1.13 27.24
CA ASP A 106 -0.01 -0.04 26.98
C ASP A 106 -1.51 0.30 27.01
N TRP A 107 -1.90 1.45 26.45
CA TRP A 107 -3.24 2.03 26.60
C TRP A 107 -4.39 1.14 26.11
N TRP A 108 -4.11 0.14 25.27
CA TRP A 108 -5.09 -0.85 24.78
C TRP A 108 -5.42 -1.95 25.82
N THR A 109 -4.59 -2.15 26.86
CA THR A 109 -4.70 -3.26 27.82
C THR A 109 -6.08 -3.38 28.48
N PRO A 110 -6.77 -2.29 28.90
CA PRO A 110 -8.11 -2.41 29.48
C PRO A 110 -9.13 -3.01 28.51
N ILE A 111 -9.04 -2.67 27.22
CA ILE A 111 -9.94 -3.19 26.17
C ILE A 111 -9.62 -4.66 25.89
N TYR A 112 -8.33 -5.01 25.78
CA TYR A 112 -7.92 -6.41 25.64
C TYR A 112 -8.42 -7.28 26.80
N THR A 113 -8.28 -6.80 28.04
CA THR A 113 -8.74 -7.50 29.24
C THR A 113 -10.25 -7.70 29.25
N ALA A 114 -11.01 -6.67 28.87
CA ALA A 114 -12.47 -6.77 28.74
C ALA A 114 -12.87 -7.84 27.72
N LEU A 115 -12.24 -7.84 26.54
CA LEU A 115 -12.51 -8.84 25.50
C LEU A 115 -12.17 -10.27 25.97
N ARG A 116 -11.05 -10.45 26.69
CA ARG A 116 -10.67 -11.74 27.29
C ARG A 116 -11.68 -12.24 28.32
N ASN A 117 -12.35 -11.32 29.03
CA ASN A 117 -13.40 -11.61 30.00
C ASN A 117 -14.80 -11.76 29.35
N GLY A 118 -14.90 -11.73 28.02
CA GLY A 118 -16.16 -11.85 27.30
C GLY A 118 -17.00 -10.57 27.24
N ALA A 119 -16.46 -9.43 27.65
CA ALA A 119 -17.14 -8.14 27.55
C ALA A 119 -16.86 -7.48 26.18
N ALA A 120 -17.84 -6.70 25.69
CA ALA A 120 -17.66 -5.95 24.45
C ALA A 120 -16.73 -4.74 24.65
N ALA A 121 -15.87 -4.44 23.68
CA ALA A 121 -14.89 -3.35 23.77
C ALA A 121 -15.53 -1.98 24.05
N ASN A 122 -16.71 -1.71 23.47
CA ASN A 122 -17.45 -0.45 23.64
C ASN A 122 -18.05 -0.26 25.05
N THR A 123 -17.86 -1.21 25.98
CA THR A 123 -18.20 -1.07 27.40
C THR A 123 -17.13 -0.31 28.17
N ILE A 124 -15.90 -0.22 27.64
CA ILE A 124 -14.82 0.57 28.24
C ILE A 124 -15.07 2.05 27.97
N ALA A 125 -15.30 2.82 29.02
CA ALA A 125 -15.53 4.26 28.95
C ALA A 125 -14.30 5.09 29.34
N HIS A 126 -13.33 4.51 30.05
CA HIS A 126 -12.12 5.20 30.51
C HIS A 126 -10.88 4.31 30.41
N ILE A 127 -9.75 4.92 30.09
CA ILE A 127 -8.40 4.33 30.18
C ILE A 127 -7.59 5.24 31.09
N ARG A 128 -7.11 4.74 32.24
CA ARG A 128 -6.44 5.53 33.29
C ARG A 128 -7.16 6.84 33.65
N GLY A 129 -8.49 6.78 33.77
CA GLY A 129 -9.33 7.94 34.11
C GLY A 129 -9.53 8.95 32.97
N LYS A 130 -8.95 8.73 31.79
CA LYS A 130 -9.19 9.53 30.59
C LYS A 130 -10.36 8.94 29.80
N PRO A 131 -11.34 9.73 29.35
CA PRO A 131 -12.49 9.23 28.63
C PRO A 131 -12.09 8.69 27.26
N ILE A 132 -12.74 7.61 26.83
CA ILE A 132 -12.68 7.09 25.46
C ILE A 132 -14.12 6.96 24.94
N SER A 133 -14.35 7.35 23.68
CA SER A 133 -15.67 7.21 23.06
C SER A 133 -16.00 5.73 22.80
N LYS A 134 -17.29 5.39 22.71
CA LYS A 134 -17.72 4.02 22.38
C LYS A 134 -17.17 3.55 21.03
N ASP A 135 -17.13 4.44 20.04
CA ASP A 135 -16.63 4.14 18.70
C ASP A 135 -15.12 3.92 18.69
N ALA A 136 -14.36 4.75 19.42
CA ALA A 136 -12.93 4.56 19.60
C ALA A 136 -12.61 3.24 20.32
N ALA A 137 -13.32 2.94 21.42
CA ALA A 137 -13.14 1.69 22.14
C ALA A 137 -13.49 0.47 21.26
N HIS A 138 -14.59 0.56 20.50
CA HIS A 138 -14.96 -0.47 19.53
C HIS A 138 -13.89 -0.67 18.45
N ARG A 139 -13.36 0.41 17.87
CA ARG A 139 -12.28 0.38 16.87
C ARG A 139 -11.03 -0.31 17.42
N VAL A 140 -10.59 0.03 18.62
CA VAL A 140 -9.44 -0.62 19.27
C VAL A 140 -9.72 -2.11 19.48
N GLY A 141 -10.94 -2.47 19.89
CA GLY A 141 -11.36 -3.86 20.01
C GLY A 141 -11.31 -4.64 18.69
N GLN A 142 -11.76 -4.04 17.59
CA GLN A 142 -11.65 -4.65 16.25
C GLN A 142 -10.19 -4.88 15.84
N ILE A 143 -9.31 -3.94 16.14
CA ILE A 143 -7.87 -4.05 15.88
C ILE A 143 -7.27 -5.21 16.69
N ILE A 144 -7.59 -5.29 17.98
CA ILE A 144 -7.15 -6.38 18.87
C ILE A 144 -7.59 -7.73 18.30
N LEU A 145 -8.86 -7.87 17.88
CA LEU A 145 -9.37 -9.12 17.30
C LEU A 145 -8.67 -9.46 15.97
N ALA A 146 -8.38 -8.47 15.13
CA ALA A 146 -7.62 -8.70 13.90
C ALA A 146 -6.19 -9.21 14.17
N ILE A 147 -5.54 -8.68 15.21
CA ILE A 147 -4.19 -9.06 15.64
C ILE A 147 -4.18 -10.45 16.30
N GLU A 148 -5.13 -10.73 17.18
CA GLU A 148 -5.18 -11.92 18.04
C GLU A 148 -5.97 -13.11 17.45
N GLY A 149 -6.80 -12.84 16.45
CA GLY A 149 -7.85 -13.75 15.98
C GLY A 149 -9.11 -13.67 16.85
N ASP A 150 -10.23 -14.11 16.28
CA ASP A 150 -11.57 -13.98 16.88
C ASP A 150 -11.72 -14.62 18.28
N LYS A 151 -10.85 -15.57 18.64
CA LYS A 151 -10.86 -16.26 19.95
C LYS A 151 -9.73 -15.81 20.88
N LEU A 152 -9.03 -14.73 20.53
CA LEU A 152 -7.93 -14.15 21.31
C LEU A 152 -6.79 -15.14 21.64
N GLN A 153 -6.35 -15.91 20.63
CA GLN A 153 -5.51 -17.09 20.84
C GLN A 153 -4.06 -16.95 20.38
N ARG A 154 -3.69 -15.87 19.67
CA ARG A 154 -2.33 -15.73 19.11
C ARG A 154 -1.30 -15.26 20.13
N GLY A 155 -1.73 -14.62 21.22
CA GLY A 155 -0.86 -14.19 22.32
C GLY A 155 0.11 -13.07 21.94
N VAL A 156 -0.25 -12.21 20.98
CA VAL A 156 0.59 -11.12 20.48
C VAL A 156 0.44 -9.86 21.35
N ILE A 157 -0.79 -9.43 21.63
CA ILE A 157 -1.14 -8.23 22.39
C ILE A 157 -0.45 -8.18 23.77
N PRO A 158 -0.38 -9.27 24.57
CA PRO A 158 0.32 -9.26 25.85
C PRO A 158 1.84 -9.04 25.76
N THR A 159 2.44 -9.24 24.58
CA THR A 159 3.88 -9.08 24.37
C THR A 159 4.27 -7.64 24.06
N LEU A 160 3.31 -6.82 23.63
CA LEU A 160 3.56 -5.44 23.20
C LEU A 160 3.84 -4.54 24.41
N ARG A 161 4.80 -3.63 24.26
CA ARG A 161 5.30 -2.78 25.34
C ARG A 161 4.94 -1.30 25.23
N ASN A 162 4.63 -0.82 24.04
CA ASN A 162 4.39 0.60 23.77
C ASN A 162 3.52 0.82 22.53
N GLY A 163 3.12 2.08 22.31
CA GLY A 163 2.30 2.47 21.17
C GLY A 163 2.93 2.14 19.80
N TYR A 164 4.26 2.14 19.68
CA TYR A 164 4.94 1.83 18.42
C TYR A 164 4.78 0.35 18.05
N GLU A 165 4.99 -0.55 19.00
CA GLU A 165 4.82 -1.99 18.79
C GLU A 165 3.36 -2.33 18.48
N PHE A 166 2.40 -1.64 19.10
CA PHE A 166 0.98 -1.77 18.74
C PHE A 166 0.69 -1.27 17.32
N ALA A 167 1.19 -0.08 16.96
CA ALA A 167 1.00 0.50 15.63
C ALA A 167 1.68 -0.30 14.52
N GLU A 168 2.76 -1.03 14.81
CA GLU A 168 3.42 -1.95 13.86
C GLU A 168 2.52 -3.15 13.51
N ARG A 169 1.67 -3.61 14.43
CA ARG A 169 0.69 -4.68 14.18
C ARG A 169 -0.55 -4.20 13.42
N CYS A 170 -0.69 -2.89 13.22
CA CYS A 170 -1.80 -2.29 12.50
C CYS A 170 -1.55 -2.21 11.00
N ASP A 171 -2.56 -2.57 10.20
CA ASP A 171 -2.62 -2.14 8.81
C ASP A 171 -2.97 -0.64 8.71
N LEU A 172 -2.83 -0.05 7.53
CA LEU A 172 -3.10 1.38 7.34
C LEU A 172 -4.58 1.75 7.57
N SER A 173 -5.52 0.81 7.43
CA SER A 173 -6.94 1.08 7.71
C SER A 173 -7.19 1.17 9.21
N HIS A 174 -6.48 0.38 10.02
CA HIS A 174 -6.47 0.51 11.47
C HIS A 174 -5.90 1.87 11.91
N ILE A 175 -4.79 2.30 11.31
CA ILE A 175 -4.19 3.62 11.58
C ILE A 175 -5.15 4.76 11.20
N GLU A 176 -5.76 4.71 10.01
CA GLU A 176 -6.81 5.66 9.59
C GLU A 176 -7.95 5.71 10.61
N GLY A 177 -8.45 4.53 11.02
CA GLY A 177 -9.53 4.39 11.99
C GLY A 177 -9.17 4.98 13.36
N LEU A 178 -7.98 4.69 13.89
CA LEU A 178 -7.54 5.24 15.17
C LEU A 178 -7.51 6.77 15.16
N ILE A 179 -7.02 7.38 14.09
CA ILE A 179 -6.99 8.84 13.94
C ILE A 179 -8.41 9.42 13.85
N VAL A 180 -9.26 8.80 13.02
CA VAL A 180 -10.64 9.26 12.80
C VAL A 180 -11.47 9.16 14.09
N GLU A 181 -11.40 8.05 14.83
CA GLU A 181 -12.19 7.89 16.06
C GLU A 181 -11.69 8.75 17.23
N HIS A 182 -10.43 9.22 17.18
CA HIS A 182 -9.84 10.14 18.14
C HIS A 182 -9.63 11.55 17.56
N TRP A 183 -10.48 11.96 16.61
CA TRP A 183 -10.26 13.18 15.84
C TRP A 183 -10.05 14.44 16.69
N SER A 184 -10.71 14.56 17.84
CA SER A 184 -10.51 15.71 18.75
C SER A 184 -9.07 15.87 19.23
N VAL A 185 -8.31 14.76 19.31
CA VAL A 185 -6.91 14.72 19.72
C VAL A 185 -5.99 15.01 18.55
N PHE A 186 -6.32 14.49 17.36
CA PHE A 186 -5.47 14.63 16.18
C PHE A 186 -5.74 15.91 15.36
N ALA A 187 -6.95 16.47 15.39
CA ALA A 187 -7.32 17.66 14.63
C ALA A 187 -6.37 18.85 14.82
N PRO A 188 -5.85 19.14 16.04
CA PRO A 188 -4.86 20.20 16.23
C PRO A 188 -3.55 20.00 15.45
N LYS A 189 -3.21 18.77 15.06
CA LYS A 189 -2.03 18.46 14.24
C LYS A 189 -2.25 18.73 12.76
N PHE A 190 -3.51 18.86 12.32
CA PHE A 190 -3.85 19.12 10.92
C PHE A 190 -4.28 20.57 10.71
N VAL A 191 -3.41 21.50 11.14
CA VAL A 191 -3.58 22.95 11.00
C VAL A 191 -2.35 23.56 10.33
N ARG A 192 -2.55 24.34 9.27
CA ARG A 192 -1.52 25.07 8.53
C ARG A 192 -1.95 26.53 8.39
N GLY A 193 -1.41 27.39 9.24
CA GLY A 193 -1.88 28.78 9.34
C GLY A 193 -3.36 28.83 9.75
N THR A 194 -4.20 29.43 8.92
CA THR A 194 -5.66 29.48 9.13
C THR A 194 -6.39 28.26 8.57
N LEU A 195 -5.72 27.42 7.77
CA LEU A 195 -6.30 26.24 7.15
C LEU A 195 -6.36 25.10 8.17
N ARG A 196 -7.55 24.56 8.38
CA ARG A 196 -7.77 23.36 9.20
C ARG A 196 -8.26 22.26 8.28
N LEU A 197 -7.63 21.09 8.31
CA LEU A 197 -8.07 19.95 7.53
C LEU A 197 -9.33 19.36 8.15
N PRO A 198 -10.48 19.29 7.45
CA PRO A 198 -11.66 18.59 7.97
C PRO A 198 -11.41 17.07 8.05
N GLN A 199 -11.99 16.40 9.05
CA GLN A 199 -11.89 14.94 9.22
C GLN A 199 -12.26 14.17 7.95
N LYS A 200 -13.31 14.61 7.24
CA LYS A 200 -13.76 14.00 5.97
C LYS A 200 -12.68 14.07 4.87
N ASP A 201 -11.93 15.16 4.81
CA ASP A 201 -10.93 15.39 3.77
C ASP A 201 -9.64 14.67 4.13
N PHE A 202 -9.28 14.63 5.42
CA PHE A 202 -8.25 13.73 5.94
C PHE A 202 -8.53 12.28 5.52
N LYS A 203 -9.73 11.78 5.84
CA LYS A 203 -10.15 10.41 5.53
C LYS A 203 -10.07 10.11 4.03
N ALA A 204 -10.55 11.03 3.18
CA ALA A 204 -10.52 10.87 1.74
C ALA A 204 -9.09 10.81 1.18
N LYS A 205 -8.21 11.70 1.64
CA LYS A 205 -6.79 11.72 1.24
C LYS A 205 -6.04 10.49 1.73
N PHE A 206 -6.22 10.11 3.00
CA PHE A 206 -5.58 8.95 3.59
C PHE A 206 -5.99 7.66 2.88
N LYS A 207 -7.31 7.49 2.63
CA LYS A 207 -7.86 6.36 1.87
C LYS A 207 -7.23 6.25 0.48
N ARG A 208 -7.07 7.36 -0.24
CA ARG A 208 -6.44 7.37 -1.58
C ARG A 208 -5.01 6.81 -1.53
N VAL A 209 -4.19 7.27 -0.57
CA VAL A 209 -2.82 6.79 -0.41
C VAL A 209 -2.81 5.31 -0.04
N ARG A 210 -3.66 4.90 0.91
CA ARG A 210 -3.80 3.51 1.34
C ARG A 210 -4.21 2.56 0.21
N GLU A 211 -5.18 2.94 -0.62
CA GLU A 211 -5.64 2.14 -1.75
C GLU A 211 -4.54 1.99 -2.80
N ALA A 212 -3.87 3.09 -3.17
CA ALA A 212 -2.73 3.04 -4.09
C ALA A 212 -1.59 2.17 -3.56
N ARG A 213 -1.28 2.28 -2.26
CA ARG A 213 -0.31 1.43 -1.58
C ARG A 213 -0.68 -0.04 -1.72
N ASN A 214 -1.92 -0.41 -1.39
CA ASN A 214 -2.40 -1.78 -1.53
C ASN A 214 -2.33 -2.28 -2.96
N ASP A 215 -2.67 -1.45 -3.95
CA ASP A 215 -2.57 -1.82 -5.36
C ASP A 215 -1.13 -2.12 -5.78
N VAL A 216 -0.16 -1.30 -5.36
CA VAL A 216 1.27 -1.56 -5.62
C VAL A 216 1.73 -2.88 -5.01
N TYR A 217 1.43 -3.12 -3.72
CA TYR A 217 1.82 -4.36 -3.04
C TYR A 217 1.11 -5.61 -3.58
N HIS A 218 -0.01 -5.45 -4.30
CA HIS A 218 -0.69 -6.52 -5.03
C HIS A 218 -0.36 -6.55 -6.52
N HIS A 219 0.68 -5.84 -6.95
CA HIS A 219 1.16 -5.77 -8.34
C HIS A 219 0.06 -5.36 -9.33
N LYS A 220 -0.85 -4.46 -8.93
CA LYS A 220 -1.87 -3.85 -9.78
C LYS A 220 -1.37 -2.51 -10.30
N SER A 221 -1.79 -2.13 -11.51
CA SER A 221 -1.46 -0.82 -12.07
C SER A 221 -2.08 0.30 -11.23
N VAL A 222 -1.28 1.30 -10.85
CA VAL A 222 -1.79 2.50 -10.16
C VAL A 222 -2.15 3.56 -11.19
N ALA A 223 -3.41 3.97 -11.20
CA ALA A 223 -3.84 5.14 -11.97
C ALA A 223 -3.56 6.42 -11.17
N ARG A 224 -3.24 7.52 -11.88
CA ARG A 224 -3.14 8.87 -11.30
C ARG A 224 -2.12 8.98 -10.15
N MET A 225 -0.91 8.46 -10.36
CA MET A 225 0.18 8.50 -9.37
C MET A 225 0.42 9.90 -8.78
N THR A 226 0.35 10.95 -9.60
CA THR A 226 0.47 12.34 -9.13
C THR A 226 -0.53 12.65 -8.03
N SER A 227 -1.80 12.29 -8.20
CA SER A 227 -2.84 12.53 -7.19
C SER A 227 -2.66 11.74 -5.89
N VAL A 228 -1.88 10.66 -5.92
CA VAL A 228 -1.49 9.87 -4.75
C VAL A 228 -0.36 10.58 -4.03
N VAL A 229 0.66 11.04 -4.77
CA VAL A 229 1.78 11.82 -4.23
C VAL A 229 1.28 13.12 -3.62
N ASP A 230 0.42 13.88 -4.32
CA ASP A 230 -0.17 15.13 -3.82
C ASP A 230 -0.96 14.91 -2.52
N ALA A 231 -1.68 13.79 -2.42
CA ALA A 231 -2.45 13.46 -1.22
C ALA A 231 -1.54 13.07 -0.04
N ALA A 232 -0.46 12.33 -0.31
CA ALA A 232 0.53 11.99 0.70
C ALA A 232 1.30 13.23 1.16
N GLU A 233 1.76 14.07 0.23
CA GLU A 233 2.49 15.29 0.50
C GLU A 233 1.66 16.29 1.32
N ASP A 234 0.42 16.58 0.90
CA ASP A 234 -0.41 17.53 1.65
C ASP A 234 -0.71 17.04 3.08
N LEU A 235 -0.92 15.74 3.27
CA LEU A 235 -1.12 15.17 4.61
C LEU A 235 0.15 15.21 5.47
N LEU A 236 1.31 14.97 4.88
CA LEU A 236 2.60 15.02 5.59
C LEU A 236 3.04 16.46 5.89
N ASP A 237 2.68 17.42 5.05
CA ASP A 237 2.97 18.85 5.27
C ASP A 237 2.26 19.40 6.52
N TYR A 238 1.05 18.91 6.83
CA TYR A 238 0.40 19.20 8.11
C TYR A 238 1.22 18.71 9.32
N LEU A 239 2.01 17.64 9.15
CA LEU A 239 2.93 17.12 10.17
C LEU A 239 4.33 17.76 10.08
N HIS A 240 4.48 18.81 9.27
CA HIS A 240 5.75 19.47 8.97
C HIS A 240 6.83 18.55 8.40
N LEU A 241 6.40 17.50 7.68
CA LEU A 241 7.29 16.57 7.00
C LEU A 241 7.25 16.79 5.49
N SER A 242 8.33 17.31 4.92
CA SER A 242 8.46 17.45 3.47
C SER A 242 8.70 16.08 2.83
N LEU A 243 7.70 15.63 2.05
CA LEU A 243 7.79 14.39 1.31
C LEU A 243 8.87 14.47 0.21
N ASP A 244 8.87 15.56 -0.57
CA ASP A 244 9.88 15.80 -1.61
C ASP A 244 11.30 15.74 -1.05
N PHE A 245 11.57 16.45 0.05
CA PHE A 245 12.88 16.40 0.70
C PHE A 245 13.27 14.98 1.08
N THR A 246 12.36 14.25 1.75
CA THR A 246 12.62 12.89 2.23
C THR A 246 12.89 11.92 1.08
N VAL A 247 12.05 11.93 0.05
CA VAL A 247 12.20 11.08 -1.14
C VAL A 247 13.50 11.42 -1.88
N THR A 248 13.82 12.71 -2.02
CA THR A 248 15.06 13.17 -2.63
C THR A 248 16.29 12.66 -1.87
N GLN A 249 16.28 12.67 -0.54
CA GLN A 249 17.39 12.12 0.25
C GLN A 249 17.52 10.60 0.07
N ILE A 250 16.41 9.86 0.04
CA ILE A 250 16.40 8.41 -0.19
C ILE A 250 16.98 8.09 -1.57
N GLN A 251 16.62 8.87 -2.61
CA GLN A 251 17.13 8.66 -3.97
C GLN A 251 18.62 9.00 -4.12
N LYS A 252 19.14 9.91 -3.29
CA LYS A 252 20.58 10.23 -3.24
C LYS A 252 21.40 9.19 -2.49
N ALA A 253 20.76 8.34 -1.69
CA ALA A 253 21.46 7.27 -0.98
C ALA A 253 22.02 6.27 -1.99
N ASN A 254 23.21 5.73 -1.71
CA ASN A 254 23.85 4.70 -2.52
C ASN A 254 23.66 3.33 -1.84
N PRO A 255 22.58 2.58 -2.16
CA PRO A 255 22.36 1.28 -1.55
C PRO A 255 23.41 0.27 -2.04
N ALA A 256 23.73 -0.72 -1.19
CA ALA A 256 24.55 -1.83 -1.61
C ALA A 256 23.92 -2.53 -2.83
N PRO A 257 24.69 -2.81 -3.89
CA PRO A 257 24.15 -3.48 -5.06
C PRO A 257 23.72 -4.90 -4.70
N LEU A 258 22.64 -5.37 -5.33
CA LEU A 258 22.21 -6.75 -5.21
C LEU A 258 23.26 -7.67 -5.85
N SER A 259 23.62 -8.73 -5.14
CA SER A 259 24.48 -9.79 -5.67
C SER A 259 23.65 -11.02 -6.02
N PHE A 260 23.90 -11.60 -7.18
CA PHE A 260 23.18 -12.76 -7.69
C PHE A 260 24.15 -13.92 -7.89
N LEU A 261 23.90 -15.04 -7.21
CA LEU A 261 24.77 -16.22 -7.26
C LEU A 261 24.62 -17.03 -8.55
N LEU A 262 23.45 -16.95 -9.18
CA LEU A 262 23.13 -17.74 -10.36
C LEU A 262 23.44 -16.93 -11.62
N PRO A 263 24.33 -17.40 -12.52
CA PRO A 263 24.55 -16.75 -13.79
C PRO A 263 23.32 -16.86 -14.68
N GLN A 264 23.16 -15.90 -15.59
CA GLN A 264 22.13 -15.95 -16.61
C GLN A 264 22.38 -17.16 -17.53
N ALA A 265 21.35 -17.97 -17.76
CA ALA A 265 21.41 -19.16 -18.60
C ALA A 265 20.38 -19.07 -19.75
N PRO A 266 20.58 -19.75 -20.89
CA PRO A 266 19.65 -19.71 -22.03
C PRO A 266 18.21 -20.13 -21.70
N ARG A 267 18.02 -20.95 -20.65
CA ARG A 267 16.69 -21.34 -20.15
C ARG A 267 15.96 -20.22 -19.41
N HIS A 268 16.67 -19.19 -18.95
CA HIS A 268 16.04 -18.06 -18.26
C HIS A 268 15.33 -17.21 -19.29
N GLY A 269 14.06 -16.91 -19.02
CA GLY A 269 13.31 -15.95 -19.78
C GLY A 269 13.92 -14.56 -19.56
N CYS A 270 14.69 -14.11 -20.54
CA CYS A 270 15.31 -12.79 -20.52
C CYS A 270 14.54 -11.96 -21.53
N TRP A 271 13.74 -11.04 -21.03
CA TRP A 271 12.93 -10.10 -21.79
C TRP A 271 13.22 -8.69 -21.32
#